data_AF-A0A1S4EP74-F1
#
_entry.id   AF-A0A1S4EP74-F1
#
_cell.length_a   1.000
_cell.length_b   1.000
_cell.length_c   1.000
_cell.angle_alpha   90.00
_cell.angle_beta   90.00
_cell.angle_gamma   90.00
#
_symmetry.space_group_name_H-M   'P 1'
#
loop_
_entity.id
_entity.type
_entity.pdbx_description
1 polymer ?
#
loop_
_entity_poly.entity_id
_entity_poly.type
_entity_poly.pdbx_seq_one_letter_code
_entity_poly.pdbx_strand_id
1 'polypeptide(L)'
;LCLLAGLSLAAVNERQEIVGVCINTINYRRESSTGPPESGEDECAHPKFKIILKFLKWLDKKNDIFSKFNINKYLDISILSTDSAYRGQGIAKKLVYESM
;
A
#
# COMPACT_ATOMS: atom_id res chain seq x y z
N LEU A 1 -5.09 -17.09 6.92
CA LEU A 1 -5.06 -15.62 6.78
C LEU A 1 -5.49 -15.03 8.10
N CYS A 2 -4.86 -13.94 8.52
CA CYS A 2 -5.28 -13.18 9.70
C CYS A 2 -5.14 -11.69 9.43
N LEU A 3 -5.83 -10.88 10.26
CA LEU A 3 -5.66 -9.45 10.26
C LEU A 3 -4.31 -9.11 10.90
N LEU A 4 -3.47 -8.38 10.16
CA LEU A 4 -2.17 -7.92 10.66
C LEU A 4 -2.34 -6.62 11.46
N ALA A 5 -2.95 -5.61 10.83
CA ALA A 5 -3.28 -4.32 11.43
C ALA A 5 -4.24 -3.53 10.52
N GLY A 6 -5.28 -2.92 11.09
CA GLY A 6 -6.25 -2.12 10.31
C GLY A 6 -6.97 -2.97 9.26
N LEU A 7 -6.71 -2.72 7.98
CA LEU A 7 -7.21 -3.50 6.84
C LEU A 7 -6.12 -4.37 6.18
N SER A 8 -4.94 -4.46 6.79
CA SER A 8 -3.82 -5.26 6.26
C SER A 8 -3.98 -6.73 6.64
N LEU A 9 -3.65 -7.62 5.71
CA LEU A 9 -3.77 -9.06 5.86
C LEU A 9 -2.41 -9.75 5.88
N ALA A 10 -2.30 -10.83 6.65
CA ALA A 10 -1.16 -11.73 6.63
C ALA A 10 -1.60 -13.16 6.31
N ALA A 11 -0.80 -13.85 5.50
CA ALA A 11 -0.85 -15.30 5.33
C ALA A 11 0.13 -15.91 6.33
N VAL A 12 -0.35 -16.88 7.09
CA VAL A 12 0.40 -17.53 8.17
C VAL A 12 0.38 -19.04 7.94
N ASN A 13 1.51 -19.70 8.13
CA ASN A 13 1.62 -21.14 7.99
C ASN A 13 1.23 -21.88 9.30
N GLU A 14 1.35 -23.21 9.29
CA GLU A 14 1.02 -24.07 10.44
C GLU A 14 1.87 -23.78 11.69
N ARG A 15 3.09 -23.25 11.49
CA ARG A 15 4.01 -22.85 12.57
C ARG A 15 3.77 -21.44 13.10
N GLN A 16 2.69 -20.79 12.70
CA GLN A 16 2.40 -19.39 13.04
C GLN A 16 3.41 -18.38 12.46
N GLU A 17 4.11 -18.73 11.39
CA GLU A 17 5.06 -17.85 10.70
C GLU A 17 4.35 -17.09 9.57
N ILE A 18 4.63 -15.79 9.45
CA ILE A 18 4.11 -14.97 8.34
C ILE A 18 4.84 -15.37 7.06
N VAL A 19 4.08 -15.86 6.08
CA VAL A 19 4.58 -16.29 4.75
C VAL A 19 4.13 -15.37 3.62
N GLY A 20 3.29 -14.39 3.93
CA GLY A 20 2.90 -13.34 3.00
C GLY A 20 2.11 -12.23 3.69
N VAL A 21 2.14 -11.03 3.11
CA VAL A 21 1.44 -9.86 3.63
C VAL A 21 0.83 -9.04 2.51
N CYS A 22 -0.28 -8.40 2.81
CA CYS A 22 -0.92 -7.37 2.01
C CYS A 22 -1.16 -6.18 2.93
N ILE A 23 -0.31 -5.15 2.80
CA ILE A 23 -0.39 -3.93 3.60
C ILE A 23 -1.23 -2.93 2.84
N ASN A 24 -2.34 -2.56 3.47
CA ASN A 24 -3.38 -1.76 2.85
C ASN A 24 -3.56 -0.44 3.61
N THR A 25 -3.81 0.63 2.85
CA THR A 25 -4.10 1.98 3.37
C THR A 25 -5.39 2.50 2.76
N ILE A 26 -6.23 3.19 3.54
CA ILE A 26 -7.36 3.93 2.97
C ILE A 26 -6.89 5.35 2.67
N ASN A 27 -6.96 5.74 1.40
CA ASN A 27 -6.73 7.11 0.98
C ASN A 27 -8.05 7.86 0.89
N TYR A 28 -8.12 9.03 1.49
CA TYR A 28 -9.28 9.92 1.45
C TYR A 28 -9.00 11.11 0.55
N ARG A 29 -10.01 11.56 -0.20
CA ARG A 29 -9.92 12.80 -0.98
C ARG A 29 -9.70 13.92 0.01
N ARG A 30 -8.58 14.63 -0.10
CA ARG A 30 -8.32 15.81 0.73
C ARG A 30 -9.27 16.94 0.31
N GLU A 31 -9.82 17.63 1.28
CA GLU A 31 -10.43 18.92 1.04
C GLU A 31 -9.33 19.95 0.74
N SER A 32 -9.57 20.82 -0.24
CA SER A 32 -8.61 21.79 -0.80
C SER A 32 -8.05 22.80 0.20
N SER A 33 -8.59 22.85 1.42
CA SER A 33 -8.17 23.71 2.53
C SER A 33 -7.02 23.13 3.36
N THR A 34 -6.73 21.85 3.23
CA THR A 34 -5.57 21.22 3.88
C THR A 34 -4.35 21.39 2.97
N GLY A 35 -3.25 21.89 3.53
CA GLY A 35 -2.02 22.21 2.79
C GLY A 35 -1.47 21.04 1.97
N PRO A 36 -0.40 21.26 1.18
CA PRO A 36 0.18 20.21 0.37
C PRO A 36 0.51 18.98 1.23
N PRO A 37 0.29 17.74 0.74
CA PRO A 37 0.67 16.55 1.47
C PRO A 37 2.08 16.69 2.03
N GLU A 38 2.24 16.45 3.32
CA GLU A 38 3.52 16.16 3.95
C GLU A 38 4.04 14.84 3.40
N SER A 39 4.46 14.84 2.15
CA SER A 39 5.34 13.80 1.64
C SER A 39 6.67 14.03 2.38
N GLY A 40 7.02 13.16 3.32
CA GLY A 40 8.32 13.19 4.03
C GLY A 40 9.55 13.03 3.13
N GLU A 41 9.44 13.30 1.83
CA GLU A 41 10.53 13.29 0.86
C GLU A 41 11.57 14.38 1.15
N ASP A 42 11.13 15.55 1.63
CA ASP A 42 12.05 16.64 1.96
C ASP A 42 12.81 16.33 3.26
N GLU A 43 12.17 15.62 4.18
CA GLU A 43 12.72 15.14 5.46
C GLU A 43 13.53 13.84 5.33
N CYS A 44 13.44 13.14 4.19
CA CYS A 44 14.16 11.89 3.97
C CYS A 44 15.68 12.13 3.83
N ALA A 45 16.44 11.73 4.85
CA ALA A 45 17.89 11.86 4.86
C ALA A 45 18.61 10.89 3.89
N HIS A 46 18.00 9.73 3.57
CA HIS A 46 18.65 8.71 2.76
C HIS A 46 18.53 9.03 1.25
N PRO A 47 19.63 9.33 0.54
CA PRO A 47 19.58 9.89 -0.82
C PRO A 47 18.92 8.97 -1.84
N LYS A 48 19.17 7.64 -1.75
CA LYS A 48 18.52 6.68 -2.66
C LYS A 48 17.02 6.54 -2.41
N PHE A 49 16.59 6.66 -1.15
CA PHE A 49 15.18 6.51 -0.81
C PHE A 49 14.40 7.77 -1.19
N LYS A 50 15.03 8.94 -1.05
CA LYS A 50 14.50 10.21 -1.53
C LYS A 50 14.17 10.20 -3.02
N ILE A 51 14.95 9.49 -3.85
CA ILE A 51 14.64 9.34 -5.29
C ILE A 51 13.32 8.55 -5.48
N ILE A 52 13.15 7.45 -4.74
CA ILE A 52 11.93 6.63 -4.80
C ILE A 52 10.72 7.46 -4.37
N LEU A 53 10.81 8.17 -3.24
CA LEU A 53 9.72 9.02 -2.74
C LEU A 53 9.31 10.11 -3.73
N LYS A 54 10.28 10.81 -4.33
CA LYS A 54 10.03 11.84 -5.35
C LYS A 54 9.30 11.28 -6.56
N PHE A 55 9.67 10.07 -7.00
CA PHE A 55 9.02 9.42 -8.13
C PHE A 55 7.56 9.04 -7.81
N LEU A 56 7.31 8.45 -6.65
CA LEU A 56 5.95 8.10 -6.21
C LEU A 56 5.06 9.35 -6.10
N LYS A 57 5.56 10.43 -5.49
CA LYS A 57 4.81 11.70 -5.40
C LYS A 57 4.52 12.31 -6.78
N TRP A 58 5.47 12.22 -7.71
CA TRP A 58 5.25 12.70 -9.07
C TRP A 58 4.16 11.90 -9.79
N LEU A 59 4.12 10.57 -9.60
CA LEU A 59 3.06 9.71 -10.13
C LEU A 59 1.69 10.06 -9.56
N ASP A 60 1.58 10.26 -8.24
CA ASP A 60 0.32 10.62 -7.58
C ASP A 60 -0.23 11.96 -8.10
N LYS A 61 0.65 12.95 -8.29
CA LYS A 61 0.24 14.26 -8.85
C LYS A 61 -0.29 14.16 -10.29
N LYS A 62 0.23 13.23 -11.08
CA LYS A 62 -0.23 13.01 -12.45
C LYS A 62 -1.51 12.18 -12.55
N ASN A 63 -1.79 11.37 -11.54
CA ASN A 63 -2.92 10.45 -11.51
C ASN A 63 -3.91 10.84 -10.43
N ASP A 64 -4.79 11.78 -10.74
CA ASP A 64 -5.94 12.08 -9.87
C ASP A 64 -6.99 10.95 -9.96
N ILE A 65 -6.76 9.89 -9.18
CA ILE A 65 -7.65 8.73 -9.05
C ILE A 65 -9.04 9.17 -8.58
N PHE A 66 -9.12 10.14 -7.67
CA PHE A 66 -10.38 10.59 -7.10
C PHE A 66 -11.27 11.19 -8.17
N SER A 67 -10.76 12.11 -8.99
CA SER A 67 -11.53 12.72 -10.08
C SER A 67 -11.79 11.73 -11.21
N LYS A 68 -10.83 10.87 -11.53
CA LYS A 68 -10.98 9.85 -12.60
C LYS A 68 -12.14 8.90 -12.35
N PHE A 69 -12.36 8.48 -11.11
CA PHE A 69 -13.41 7.52 -10.75
C PHE A 69 -14.61 8.15 -10.01
N ASN A 70 -14.60 9.47 -9.81
CA ASN A 70 -15.60 10.19 -9.01
C ASN A 70 -15.83 9.59 -7.62
N ILE A 71 -14.74 9.31 -6.90
CA ILE A 71 -14.75 8.73 -5.55
C ILE A 71 -14.17 9.71 -4.51
N ASN A 72 -14.49 9.46 -3.24
CA ASN A 72 -14.00 10.21 -2.08
C ASN A 72 -13.02 9.42 -1.20
N LYS A 73 -12.93 8.10 -1.39
CA LYS A 73 -11.93 7.24 -0.76
C LYS A 73 -11.64 6.02 -1.62
N TYR A 74 -10.45 5.44 -1.48
CA TYR A 74 -10.09 4.16 -2.07
C TYR A 74 -9.14 3.37 -1.17
N LEU A 75 -9.15 2.06 -1.33
CA LEU A 75 -8.15 1.17 -0.72
C LEU A 75 -6.93 1.12 -1.64
N ASP A 76 -5.76 1.37 -1.07
CA ASP A 76 -4.46 1.25 -1.73
C ASP A 76 -3.68 0.08 -1.15
N ILE A 77 -3.17 -0.79 -2.02
CA ILE A 77 -2.28 -1.89 -1.64
C ILE A 77 -0.85 -1.37 -1.75
N SER A 78 -0.31 -0.89 -0.64
CA SER A 78 1.01 -0.26 -0.62
C SER A 78 2.15 -1.28 -0.64
N ILE A 79 1.95 -2.47 -0.05
CA ILE A 79 2.93 -3.57 -0.09
C ILE A 79 2.20 -4.91 -0.26
N LEU A 80 2.60 -5.68 -1.27
CA LEU A 80 2.22 -7.08 -1.44
C LEU A 80 3.48 -7.93 -1.49
N SER A 81 3.63 -8.86 -0.56
CA SER A 81 4.81 -9.71 -0.47
C SER A 81 4.46 -11.15 -0.14
N THR A 82 5.27 -12.07 -0.65
CA THR A 82 5.18 -13.51 -0.36
C THR A 82 6.59 -14.05 -0.21
N ASP A 83 6.79 -14.79 0.88
CA ASP A 83 8.02 -15.51 1.18
C ASP A 83 8.40 -16.40 -0.02
N SER A 84 9.69 -16.40 -0.38
CA SER A 84 10.18 -17.12 -1.56
C SER A 84 9.90 -18.62 -1.51
N ALA A 85 9.92 -19.23 -0.33
CA ALA A 85 9.63 -20.66 -0.15
C ALA A 85 8.15 -21.01 -0.41
N TYR A 86 7.26 -20.01 -0.41
CA TYR A 86 5.81 -20.19 -0.56
C TYR A 86 5.26 -19.57 -1.85
N ARG A 87 6.13 -19.12 -2.76
CA ARG A 87 5.72 -18.62 -4.09
C ARG A 87 5.16 -19.75 -4.96
N GLY A 88 4.39 -19.38 -5.99
CA GLY A 88 3.73 -20.34 -6.88
C GLY A 88 2.46 -20.98 -6.32
N GLN A 89 2.12 -20.72 -5.05
CA GLN A 89 0.94 -21.31 -4.37
C GLN A 89 -0.29 -20.40 -4.38
N GLY A 90 -0.26 -19.28 -5.12
CA GLY A 90 -1.39 -18.35 -5.21
C GLY A 90 -1.63 -17.47 -3.97
N ILE A 91 -0.70 -17.42 -3.01
CA ILE A 91 -0.83 -16.63 -1.77
C ILE A 91 -1.10 -15.15 -2.07
N ALA A 92 -0.30 -14.54 -2.94
CA ALA A 92 -0.48 -13.14 -3.34
C ALA A 92 -1.87 -12.87 -3.93
N LYS A 93 -2.36 -13.76 -4.82
CA LYS A 93 -3.70 -13.66 -5.39
C LYS A 93 -4.78 -13.71 -4.31
N LYS A 94 -4.65 -14.66 -3.38
CA LYS A 94 -5.62 -14.83 -2.30
C LYS A 94 -5.61 -13.63 -1.33
N LEU A 95 -4.44 -13.11 -0.98
CA LEU A 95 -4.30 -11.90 -0.17
C LEU A 95 -5.00 -10.68 -0.78
N VAL A 96 -4.84 -10.46 -2.09
CA VAL A 96 -5.51 -9.36 -2.80
C VAL A 96 -7.02 -9.58 -2.84
N TYR A 97 -7.46 -10.81 -3.17
CA TYR A 97 -8.89 -11.13 -3.26
C TYR A 97 -9.63 -10.90 -1.95
N GLU A 98 -9.00 -11.22 -0.82
CA GLU A 98 -9.59 -11.07 0.52
C GLU A 98 -9.48 -9.63 1.07
N SER A 99 -8.74 -8.75 0.38
CA SER A 99 -8.66 -7.33 0.72
C SER A 99 -9.76 -6.49 0.06
N MET A 100 -10.53 -7.08 -0.87
CA MET A 100 -11.54 -6.40 -1.70
C MET A 100 -12.97 -6.66 -1.24
#